data_AF-A0A2S2P969-F1
#
_entry.id   AF-A0A2S2P969-F1
#
_cell.length_a   1.000
_cell.length_b   1.000
_cell.length_c   1.000
_cell.angle_alpha   90.00
_cell.angle_beta   90.00
_cell.angle_gamma   90.00
#
_symmetry.space_group_name_H-M   'P 1'
#
loop_
_entity.id
_entity.type
_entity.pdbx_description
1 polymer ?
#
loop_
_entity_poly.entity_id
_entity_poly.type
_entity_poly.pdbx_seq_one_letter_code
_entity_poly.pdbx_strand_id
1 'polypeptide(L)'
;KGPLNVRLSGRMTNEITSRLLNIRSSMPCEFSRKPREIQSFLQWKATEFRLFLVYLGPFVLKNILSHDCYVNFMSLNVAMIILLSPNKSDFTEYAQQLIEYFVMTFDQIYENYNVSHNLHGLLHLITDYHN
;
A
#
# COMPACT_ATOMS: atom_id res chain seq x y z
N LYS A 1 -10.42 -7.57 -13.93
CA LYS A 1 -9.44 -8.51 -13.32
C LYS A 1 -8.09 -8.18 -13.95
N GLY A 2 -7.04 -7.91 -13.17
CA GLY A 2 -5.74 -7.51 -13.70
C GLY A 2 -4.98 -8.65 -14.41
N PRO A 3 -3.85 -8.34 -15.07
CA PRO A 3 -3.11 -9.27 -15.92
C PRO A 3 -2.50 -10.43 -15.12
N LEU A 4 -2.23 -11.56 -15.78
CA LEU A 4 -1.84 -12.81 -15.10
C LEU A 4 -0.49 -12.71 -14.39
N ASN A 5 0.45 -11.94 -14.94
CA ASN A 5 1.81 -11.74 -14.44
C ASN A 5 1.85 -11.01 -13.09
N VAL A 6 0.81 -10.24 -12.74
CA VAL A 6 0.76 -9.49 -11.46
C VAL A 6 -0.16 -10.13 -10.42
N ARG A 7 -0.83 -11.24 -10.77
CA ARG A 7 -1.73 -11.94 -9.84
C ARG A 7 -0.95 -12.78 -8.85
N LEU A 8 -1.32 -12.65 -7.58
CA LEU A 8 -0.79 -13.49 -6.52
C LEU A 8 -1.24 -14.94 -6.71
N SER A 9 -0.29 -15.86 -6.76
CA SER A 9 -0.57 -17.30 -6.69
C SER A 9 -1.05 -17.69 -5.29
N GLY A 10 -1.68 -18.86 -5.15
CA GLY A 10 -2.06 -19.40 -3.84
C GLY A 10 -0.86 -19.53 -2.89
N ARG A 11 0.31 -19.92 -3.41
CA ARG A 11 1.56 -20.01 -2.63
C ARG A 11 1.99 -18.64 -2.09
N MET A 12 2.04 -17.63 -2.95
CA MET A 12 2.40 -16.25 -2.54
C MET A 12 1.42 -15.71 -1.49
N THR A 13 0.12 -15.98 -1.68
CA THR A 13 -0.94 -15.56 -0.75
C THR A 13 -0.76 -16.22 0.63
N ASN A 14 -0.44 -17.51 0.66
CA ASN A 14 -0.18 -18.23 1.91
C ASN A 14 1.08 -17.72 2.61
N GLU A 15 2.12 -17.36 1.86
CA GLU A 15 3.34 -16.78 2.41
C GLU A 15 3.10 -15.41 3.03
N ILE A 16 2.36 -14.52 2.34
CA ILE A 16 1.93 -13.22 2.88
C ILE A 16 1.14 -13.42 4.19
N THR A 17 0.18 -14.33 4.20
CA THR A 17 -0.60 -14.65 5.40
C THR A 17 0.27 -15.16 6.54
N SER A 18 1.21 -16.08 6.27
CA SER A 18 2.14 -16.55 7.29
C SER A 18 2.94 -15.41 7.91
N ARG A 19 3.49 -14.49 7.10
CA ARG A 19 4.22 -13.32 7.60
C ARG A 19 3.33 -12.40 8.46
N LEU A 20 2.09 -12.14 8.04
CA LEU A 20 1.13 -11.33 8.82
C LEU A 20 0.80 -11.98 10.17
N LEU A 21 0.54 -13.28 10.18
CA LEU A 21 0.19 -14.01 11.41
C LEU A 21 1.38 -14.14 12.37
N ASN A 22 2.61 -14.24 11.86
CA ASN A 22 3.81 -14.26 12.69
C ASN A 22 4.03 -12.93 13.44
N ILE A 23 3.68 -11.80 12.82
CA ILE A 23 3.80 -10.47 13.45
C ILE A 23 2.68 -10.23 14.47
N ARG A 24 1.54 -10.94 14.35
CA ARG A 24 0.32 -10.72 15.12
C ARG A 24 0.53 -10.69 16.64
N SER A 25 1.43 -11.52 17.16
CA SER A 25 1.74 -11.60 18.60
C SER A 25 2.56 -10.40 19.10
N SER A 26 3.38 -9.81 18.25
CA SER A 26 4.26 -8.68 18.55
C SER A 26 3.62 -7.31 18.27
N MET A 27 2.33 -7.27 17.93
CA MET A 27 1.64 -6.03 17.62
C MET A 27 1.38 -5.16 18.86
N PRO A 28 1.75 -3.87 18.82
CA PRO A 28 1.45 -2.94 19.90
C PRO A 28 -0.07 -2.79 20.15
N CYS A 29 -0.45 -2.53 21.41
CA CYS A 29 -1.85 -2.44 21.83
C CYS A 29 -2.57 -1.18 21.32
N GLU A 30 -1.81 -0.17 20.91
CA GLU A 30 -2.27 1.07 20.30
C GLU A 30 -2.95 0.84 18.95
N PHE A 31 -2.63 -0.27 18.27
CA PHE A 31 -3.33 -0.67 17.06
C PHE A 31 -4.64 -1.39 17.40
N SER A 32 -5.77 -0.77 17.06
CA SER A 32 -7.11 -1.26 17.37
C SER A 32 -7.46 -2.63 16.76
N ARG A 33 -6.70 -3.10 15.77
CA ARG A 33 -6.90 -4.38 15.09
C ARG A 33 -5.56 -5.07 14.86
N LYS A 34 -5.54 -6.38 15.09
CA LYS A 34 -4.38 -7.23 14.84
C LYS A 34 -4.40 -7.76 13.39
N PRO A 35 -3.24 -7.95 12.75
CA PRO A 35 -3.12 -8.52 11.41
C PRO A 35 -3.83 -9.86 11.28
N ARG A 36 -4.53 -10.05 10.18
CA ARG A 36 -5.25 -11.27 9.81
C ARG A 36 -4.87 -11.67 8.39
N GLU A 37 -5.39 -12.81 7.95
CA GLU A 37 -5.09 -13.41 6.66
C GLU A 37 -5.38 -12.44 5.51
N ILE A 38 -4.48 -12.36 4.52
CA ILE A 38 -4.62 -11.42 3.40
C ILE A 38 -5.85 -11.73 2.55
N GLN A 39 -6.31 -12.97 2.53
CA GLN A 39 -7.53 -13.39 1.83
C GLN A 39 -8.77 -12.64 2.32
N SER A 40 -8.76 -12.14 3.56
CA SER A 40 -9.86 -11.39 4.15
C SER A 40 -9.83 -9.88 3.82
N PHE A 41 -8.95 -9.42 2.94
CA PHE A 41 -8.73 -7.99 2.68
C PHE A 41 -10.01 -7.21 2.31
N LEU A 42 -10.97 -7.84 1.65
CA LEU A 42 -12.27 -7.21 1.32
C LEU A 42 -13.11 -6.83 2.55
N GLN A 43 -12.80 -7.41 3.72
CA GLN A 43 -13.47 -7.14 5.00
C GLN A 43 -12.61 -6.28 5.94
N TRP A 44 -11.46 -5.79 5.46
CA TRP A 44 -10.61 -4.92 6.24
C TRP A 44 -11.24 -3.54 6.37
N LYS A 45 -11.14 -2.95 7.56
CA LYS A 45 -11.51 -1.54 7.77
C LYS A 45 -10.35 -0.64 7.36
N ALA A 46 -10.64 0.65 7.20
CA ALA A 46 -9.63 1.67 6.88
C ALA A 46 -8.41 1.63 7.83
N THR A 47 -8.61 1.36 9.12
CA THR A 47 -7.52 1.26 10.10
C THR A 47 -6.56 0.10 9.83
N GLU A 48 -7.06 -1.02 9.29
CA GLU A 48 -6.27 -2.19 8.92
C GLU A 48 -5.52 -1.96 7.61
N PHE A 49 -6.18 -1.33 6.62
CA PHE A 49 -5.50 -0.88 5.41
C PHE A 49 -4.38 0.11 5.72
N ARG A 50 -4.61 1.06 6.63
CA ARG A 50 -3.57 2.00 7.08
C ARG A 50 -2.41 1.27 7.75
N LEU A 51 -2.70 0.34 8.67
CA LEU A 51 -1.68 -0.46 9.33
C LEU A 51 -0.84 -1.24 8.31
N PHE A 52 -1.50 -1.89 7.36
CA PHE A 52 -0.83 -2.63 6.30
C PHE A 52 0.00 -1.71 5.42
N LEU A 53 -0.59 -0.64 4.87
CA LEU A 53 0.07 0.25 3.94
C LEU A 53 1.31 0.89 4.56
N VAL A 54 1.21 1.43 5.78
CA VAL A 54 2.27 2.24 6.40
C VAL A 54 3.34 1.39 7.08
N TYR A 55 2.96 0.28 7.75
CA TYR A 55 3.87 -0.45 8.64
C TYR A 55 4.23 -1.85 8.15
N LEU A 56 3.24 -2.66 7.76
CA LEU A 56 3.47 -4.11 7.56
C LEU A 56 3.82 -4.46 6.12
N GLY A 57 3.18 -3.80 5.16
CA GLY A 57 3.26 -4.08 3.73
C GLY A 57 4.70 -4.13 3.20
N PRO A 58 5.58 -3.16 3.50
CA PRO A 58 6.97 -3.19 3.04
C PRO A 58 7.71 -4.48 3.40
N PHE A 59 7.48 -5.02 4.59
CA PHE A 59 8.10 -6.27 5.06
C PHE A 59 7.38 -7.50 4.49
N VAL A 60 6.06 -7.51 4.56
CA VAL A 60 5.24 -8.66 4.20
C VAL A 60 5.30 -8.95 2.70
N LEU A 61 5.41 -7.93 1.86
CA LEU A 61 5.39 -8.04 0.40
C LEU A 61 6.79 -8.22 -0.23
N LYS A 62 7.86 -7.95 0.53
CA LYS A 62 9.24 -8.02 0.04
C LYS A 62 9.60 -9.41 -0.45
N ASN A 63 10.21 -9.50 -1.63
CA ASN A 63 10.59 -10.76 -2.31
C ASN A 63 9.39 -11.68 -2.63
N ILE A 64 8.15 -11.19 -2.53
CA ILE A 64 6.96 -11.92 -2.98
C ILE A 64 6.43 -11.28 -4.25
N LEU A 65 6.27 -9.96 -4.27
CA LEU A 65 5.86 -9.23 -5.47
C LEU A 65 6.98 -9.19 -6.51
N SER A 66 6.60 -9.02 -7.79
CA SER A 66 7.56 -8.60 -8.81
C SER A 66 8.18 -7.26 -8.43
N HIS A 67 9.36 -6.97 -9.00
CA HIS A 67 10.07 -5.73 -8.72
C HIS A 67 9.18 -4.50 -8.95
N ASP A 68 8.52 -4.42 -10.10
CA ASP A 68 7.68 -3.28 -10.48
C ASP A 68 6.48 -3.10 -9.53
N CYS A 69 5.78 -4.19 -9.20
CA CYS A 69 4.68 -4.17 -8.23
C CYS A 69 5.15 -3.71 -6.85
N TYR A 70 6.33 -4.16 -6.42
CA TYR A 70 6.88 -3.77 -5.12
C TYR A 70 7.29 -2.29 -5.10
N VAL A 71 7.97 -1.81 -6.14
CA VAL A 71 8.36 -0.40 -6.28
C VAL A 71 7.13 0.51 -6.35
N ASN A 72 6.10 0.11 -7.11
CA ASN A 72 4.83 0.82 -7.16
C ASN A 72 4.19 0.90 -5.76
N PHE A 73 4.06 -0.22 -5.05
CA PHE A 73 3.57 -0.24 -3.66
C PHE A 73 4.41 0.65 -2.73
N MET A 74 5.74 0.58 -2.82
CA MET A 74 6.65 1.36 -1.99
C MET A 74 6.53 2.87 -2.25
N SER A 75 6.23 3.27 -3.48
CA SER A 75 6.02 4.68 -3.83
C SER A 75 4.84 5.25 -3.03
N LEU A 76 3.72 4.53 -3.00
CA LEU A 76 2.56 4.90 -2.18
C LEU A 76 2.88 4.83 -0.68
N ASN A 77 3.55 3.78 -0.21
CA ASN A 77 3.94 3.63 1.19
C ASN A 77 4.75 4.84 1.70
N VAL A 78 5.79 5.24 0.96
CA VAL A 78 6.67 6.35 1.34
C VAL A 78 5.94 7.68 1.28
N ALA A 79 5.14 7.93 0.24
CA ALA A 79 4.31 9.12 0.14
C ALA A 79 3.39 9.26 1.36
N MET A 80 2.68 8.18 1.72
CA MET A 80 1.80 8.19 2.90
C MET A 80 2.57 8.37 4.21
N ILE A 81 3.78 7.80 4.35
CA ILE A 81 4.61 8.03 5.54
C ILE A 81 4.97 9.51 5.66
N ILE A 82 5.33 10.18 4.57
CA ILE A 82 5.65 11.62 4.57
C ILE A 82 4.43 12.43 5.01
N LEU A 83 3.29 12.22 4.35
CA LEU A 83 2.07 13.00 4.59
C LEU A 83 1.45 12.77 5.98
N LEU A 84 1.68 11.59 6.57
CA LEU A 84 1.24 11.28 7.94
C LEU A 84 2.27 11.68 9.02
N SER A 85 3.45 12.17 8.64
CA SER A 85 4.51 12.58 9.57
C SER A 85 4.58 14.11 9.65
N PRO A 86 4.12 14.74 10.76
CA PRO A 86 4.15 16.21 10.89
C PRO A 86 5.55 16.82 10.75
N ASN A 87 6.58 16.06 11.09
CA ASN A 87 7.99 16.46 10.99
C ASN A 87 8.62 16.25 9.61
N LYS A 88 7.84 15.90 8.58
CA LYS A 88 8.31 15.68 7.21
C LYS A 88 7.61 16.58 6.19
N SER A 89 7.00 17.68 6.64
CA SER A 89 6.34 18.66 5.76
C SER A 89 7.26 19.15 4.63
N ASP A 90 8.57 19.25 4.88
CA ASP A 90 9.56 19.70 3.90
C ASP A 90 9.69 18.74 2.70
N PHE A 91 9.21 17.50 2.82
CA PHE A 91 9.23 16.49 1.76
C PHE A 91 7.89 16.37 1.04
N THR A 92 6.94 17.30 1.25
CA THR A 92 5.59 17.19 0.66
C THR A 92 5.64 17.18 -0.87
N GLU A 93 6.51 17.98 -1.50
CA GLU A 93 6.73 17.94 -2.94
C GLU A 93 7.23 16.57 -3.43
N TYR A 94 8.13 15.94 -2.68
CA TYR A 94 8.59 14.60 -3.00
C TYR A 94 7.49 13.55 -2.82
N ALA A 95 6.64 13.68 -1.79
CA ALA A 95 5.46 12.84 -1.65
C ALA A 95 4.51 12.99 -2.86
N GLN A 96 4.40 14.19 -3.43
CA GLN A 96 3.61 14.43 -4.65
C GLN A 96 4.15 13.67 -5.83
N GLN A 97 5.46 13.79 -6.08
CA GLN A 97 6.13 13.06 -7.16
C GLN A 97 5.97 11.54 -7.00
N LEU A 98 5.99 11.02 -5.77
CA LEU A 98 5.75 9.60 -5.49
C LEU A 98 4.31 9.15 -5.78
N ILE A 99 3.30 9.98 -5.46
CA ILE A 99 1.90 9.68 -5.78
C ILE A 99 1.68 9.72 -7.29
N GLU A 100 2.22 10.73 -7.98
CA GLU A 100 2.16 10.84 -9.44
C GLU A 100 2.80 9.62 -10.12
N TYR A 101 4.00 9.24 -9.66
CA TYR A 101 4.70 8.04 -10.12
C TYR A 101 3.88 6.77 -9.85
N PHE A 102 3.30 6.64 -8.66
CA PHE A 102 2.42 5.52 -8.32
C PHE A 102 1.25 5.40 -9.29
N VAL A 103 0.52 6.49 -9.53
CA VAL A 103 -0.64 6.49 -10.44
C VAL A 103 -0.22 6.15 -11.88
N MET A 104 0.85 6.77 -12.38
CA MET A 104 1.35 6.54 -13.75
C MET A 104 1.76 5.08 -13.97
N THR A 105 2.56 4.53 -13.06
CA THR A 105 3.04 3.15 -13.16
C THR A 105 1.98 2.11 -12.82
N PHE A 106 0.98 2.45 -12.00
CA PHE A 106 -0.12 1.54 -11.68
C PHE A 106 -0.90 1.16 -12.94
N ASP A 107 -1.20 2.12 -13.81
CA ASP A 107 -1.92 1.85 -15.05
C ASP A 107 -1.12 0.91 -15.97
N GLN A 108 0.20 1.13 -16.07
CA GLN A 108 1.11 0.29 -16.86
C GLN A 108 1.23 -1.14 -16.32
N ILE A 109 1.29 -1.30 -15.00
CA ILE A 109 1.52 -2.59 -14.34
C ILE A 109 0.23 -3.43 -14.30
N TYR A 110 -0.90 -2.79 -13.99
CA TYR A 110 -2.16 -3.49 -13.70
C TYR A 110 -3.17 -3.46 -14.85
N GLU A 111 -2.89 -2.73 -15.94
CA GLU A 111 -3.70 -2.64 -17.16
C GLU A 111 -5.19 -2.40 -16.87
N ASN A 112 -5.48 -1.52 -15.90
CA ASN A 112 -6.81 -1.43 -15.29
C ASN A 112 -7.43 -0.05 -15.47
N TYR A 113 -7.91 0.20 -16.70
CA TYR A 113 -8.60 1.42 -17.14
C TYR A 113 -9.72 1.90 -16.18
N ASN A 114 -10.35 0.99 -15.43
CA ASN A 114 -11.47 1.28 -14.53
C ASN A 114 -11.08 1.78 -13.13
N VAL A 115 -9.80 1.71 -12.74
CA VAL A 115 -9.34 2.16 -11.40
C VAL A 115 -8.90 3.63 -11.41
N SER A 116 -8.89 4.26 -12.60
CA SER A 116 -8.47 5.64 -12.83
C SER A 116 -9.13 6.64 -11.89
N HIS A 117 -10.44 6.61 -11.65
CA HIS A 117 -11.10 7.66 -10.86
C HIS A 117 -10.62 7.74 -9.40
N ASN A 118 -10.56 6.60 -8.68
CA ASN A 118 -10.09 6.58 -7.29
C ASN A 118 -8.59 6.85 -7.18
N LEU A 119 -7.81 6.44 -8.19
CA LEU A 119 -6.38 6.72 -8.27
C LEU A 119 -6.11 8.19 -8.56
N HIS A 120 -6.88 8.83 -9.45
CA HIS A 120 -6.80 10.26 -9.71
C HIS A 120 -7.17 11.08 -8.47
N GLY A 121 -8.10 10.59 -7.65
CA GLY A 121 -8.38 11.18 -6.33
C GLY A 121 -7.13 11.31 -5.44
N LEU A 122 -6.14 10.41 -5.57
CA LEU A 122 -4.89 10.51 -4.81
C LEU A 122 -4.03 11.71 -5.26
N LEU A 123 -4.13 12.15 -6.51
CA LEU A 123 -3.39 13.32 -7.00
C LEU A 123 -3.82 14.60 -6.29
N HIS A 124 -5.08 14.65 -5.82
CA HIS A 124 -5.60 15.80 -5.08
C HIS A 124 -5.27 15.75 -3.58
N LEU A 125 -4.73 14.64 -3.08
CA LEU A 125 -4.50 14.42 -1.64
C LEU A 125 -3.53 15.44 -1.04
N ILE A 126 -2.54 15.91 -1.81
CA ILE A 126 -1.60 16.93 -1.35
C ILE A 126 -2.18 18.33 -1.44
N THR A 127 -3.03 18.59 -2.43
CA THR A 127 -3.81 19.84 -2.47
C THR A 127 -4.68 19.95 -1.23
N ASP A 128 -5.34 18.85 -0.83
CA ASP A 128 -6.14 18.79 0.39
C ASP A 128 -5.28 18.89 1.66
N TYR A 129 -4.05 18.38 1.65
CA TYR A 129 -3.13 18.47 2.80
C TYR A 129 -2.70 19.91 3.12
N HIS A 130 -2.63 20.77 2.10
CA HIS A 130 -2.24 22.18 2.26
C HIS A 130 -3.41 23.10 2.63
N ASN A 131 -4.66 22.65 2.48
CA ASN A 131 -5.88 23.41 2.82
C ASN A 131 -6.27 23.24 4.29
#